data_AF-A0A835X6I5-F1
#
_entry.id   AF-A0A835X6I5-F1
#
_cell.length_a   1.000
_cell.length_b   1.000
_cell.length_c   1.000
_cell.angle_alpha   90.00
_cell.angle_beta   90.00
_cell.angle_gamma   90.00
#
_symmetry.space_group_name_H-M   'P 1'
#
loop_
_entity.id
_entity.type
_entity.pdbx_description
1 polymer ?
#
loop_
_entity_poly.entity_id
_entity_poly.type
_entity_poly.pdbx_seq_one_letter_code
_entity_poly.pdbx_strand_id
1 'polypeptide(L)'
;MSKVEYDKKELFKNWDECGVDLESYNRAIREKVNKIELILEKSKWDLENRIADESHSDMIEQEINPTAKVNQTLQQRIIELEKAKDKLEMQVLTDKKIHELEKSNIKLQTQLTSESQNLLELKKEKELLTKNVVSKEKTSFVMMKKYYTTIAIAGLIIGGFVGVFTFYENNVEKDYVMVVGEYAKSKYLVQNLKGDTLKTWFPWMIAGNQALQVNILDNNLATKEKIDLIKGAISSEETLEIDNSFTHKGPKGTTSTYYKGWIGALQIAAQQNTELQIPTNFEFFNSKKPIGDITIELLSLSDPDGYSGYTKSIVDQGEILKSHIVIYDVNSLSDDQLTSIMRHEFGHSLGLAHSSAPEDLMYPIIETEFPYVSECMVDAIAGLYDGKKTSEVECQS
;
A
#
# COMPACT_ATOMS: atom_id res chain seq x y z
N MET A 1 8.47 -40.92 32.27
CA MET A 1 8.46 -39.49 31.91
C MET A 1 9.37 -39.29 30.70
N SER A 2 8.80 -39.18 29.50
CA SER A 2 9.47 -38.65 28.32
C SER A 2 8.42 -37.85 27.56
N LYS A 3 8.52 -36.52 27.61
CA LYS A 3 7.65 -35.61 26.86
C LYS A 3 8.14 -35.63 25.41
N VAL A 4 7.30 -36.15 24.52
CA VAL A 4 7.40 -35.87 23.08
C VAL A 4 6.78 -34.50 22.89
N GLU A 5 7.64 -33.51 22.70
CA GLU A 5 7.28 -32.15 22.30
C GLU A 5 6.94 -32.20 20.81
N TYR A 6 5.65 -32.13 20.49
CA TYR A 6 5.17 -32.08 19.11
C TYR A 6 5.51 -30.71 18.52
N ASP A 7 6.39 -30.71 17.52
CA ASP A 7 6.78 -29.53 16.76
C ASP A 7 5.57 -29.02 15.96
N LYS A 8 5.01 -27.89 16.42
CA LYS A 8 3.87 -27.23 15.76
C LYS A 8 4.23 -26.65 14.39
N LYS A 9 5.51 -26.53 14.00
CA LYS A 9 5.90 -25.92 12.72
C LYS A 9 5.78 -26.85 11.51
N GLU A 10 5.82 -28.17 11.69
CA GLU A 10 5.66 -29.12 10.58
C GLU A 10 4.20 -29.36 10.18
N LEU A 11 3.24 -29.16 11.08
CA LEU A 11 1.82 -29.37 10.80
C LEU A 11 1.19 -28.28 9.90
N PHE A 12 1.79 -27.09 9.81
CA PHE A 12 1.23 -25.97 9.03
C PHE A 12 1.89 -25.75 7.68
N LYS A 13 3.01 -26.43 7.38
CA LYS A 13 3.64 -26.35 6.05
C LYS A 13 2.82 -27.03 4.94
N ASN A 14 1.89 -27.90 5.30
CA ASN A 14 1.09 -28.69 4.35
C ASN A 14 -0.34 -28.17 4.14
N TRP A 15 -0.73 -27.03 4.73
CA TRP A 15 -2.08 -26.47 4.51
C TRP A 15 -2.19 -25.60 3.26
N ASP A 16 -1.12 -24.95 2.83
CA ASP A 16 -1.09 -24.22 1.55
C ASP A 16 -0.85 -25.16 0.34
N GLU A 17 -0.28 -26.36 0.56
CA GLU A 17 -0.02 -27.36 -0.50
C GLU A 17 -1.11 -28.43 -0.65
N CYS A 18 -2.12 -28.45 0.23
CA CYS A 18 -3.32 -29.26 0.06
C CYS A 18 -4.52 -28.33 0.20
N GLY A 19 -4.90 -27.68 -0.90
CA GLY A 19 -6.06 -26.80 -1.01
C GLY A 19 -7.39 -27.49 -0.70
N VAL A 20 -7.62 -27.78 0.57
CA VAL A 20 -8.93 -28.12 1.10
C VAL A 20 -9.46 -26.84 1.73
N ASP A 21 -10.15 -26.07 0.89
CA ASP A 21 -10.95 -24.92 1.27
C ASP A 21 -11.76 -25.21 2.56
N LEU A 22 -11.73 -24.30 3.52
CA LEU A 22 -12.48 -24.39 4.79
C LEU A 22 -13.98 -24.60 4.52
N GLU A 23 -14.50 -24.08 3.40
CA GLU A 23 -15.87 -24.38 2.98
C GLU A 23 -16.05 -25.83 2.54
N SER A 24 -15.05 -26.43 1.87
CA SER A 24 -15.04 -27.84 1.48
C SER A 24 -14.99 -28.78 2.69
N TYR A 25 -14.16 -28.46 3.69
CA TYR A 25 -14.10 -29.21 4.95
C TYR A 25 -15.41 -29.10 5.75
N ASN A 26 -15.95 -27.88 5.89
CA ASN A 26 -17.23 -27.66 6.56
C ASN A 26 -18.41 -28.32 5.80
N ARG A 27 -18.36 -28.35 4.48
CA ARG A 27 -19.33 -29.06 3.63
C ARG A 27 -19.30 -30.56 3.89
N ALA A 28 -18.11 -31.17 3.94
CA ALA A 28 -17.96 -32.59 4.25
C ALA A 28 -18.46 -32.95 5.66
N ILE A 29 -18.31 -32.06 6.65
CA ILE A 29 -18.88 -32.27 7.99
C ILE A 29 -20.41 -32.15 7.97
N ARG A 30 -20.97 -31.14 7.29
CA ARG A 30 -22.43 -31.00 7.13
C ARG A 30 -23.06 -32.20 6.45
N GLU A 31 -22.41 -32.76 5.42
CA GLU A 31 -22.87 -33.98 4.76
C GLU A 31 -22.88 -35.18 5.71
N LYS A 32 -21.88 -35.31 6.60
CA LYS A 32 -21.88 -36.34 7.65
C LYS A 32 -22.99 -36.14 8.67
N VAL A 33 -23.25 -34.89 9.09
CA VAL A 33 -24.36 -34.55 10.00
C VAL A 33 -25.70 -34.92 9.36
N ASN A 34 -25.94 -34.49 8.12
CA ASN A 34 -27.17 -34.81 7.38
C ASN A 34 -27.37 -36.33 7.23
N LYS A 35 -26.29 -37.08 7.00
CA LYS A 35 -26.34 -38.54 6.92
C LYS A 35 -26.70 -39.18 8.27
N ILE A 36 -26.20 -38.64 9.37
CA ILE A 36 -26.56 -39.09 10.72
C ILE A 36 -28.03 -38.77 11.03
N GLU A 37 -28.52 -37.58 10.63
CA GLU A 37 -29.93 -37.19 10.78
C GLU A 37 -30.88 -38.15 10.04
N LEU A 38 -30.57 -38.48 8.78
CA LEU A 38 -31.35 -39.45 8.01
C LEU A 38 -31.39 -40.84 8.68
N ILE A 39 -30.27 -41.28 9.27
CA ILE A 39 -30.21 -42.55 10.01
C ILE A 39 -31.04 -42.45 11.30
N LEU A 40 -31.01 -41.31 11.99
CA LEU A 40 -31.79 -41.07 13.21
C LEU A 40 -33.29 -41.06 12.93
N GLU A 41 -33.74 -40.34 11.90
CA GLU A 41 -35.15 -40.31 11.48
C GLU A 41 -35.66 -41.72 11.16
N LYS A 42 -34.90 -42.48 10.37
CA LYS A 42 -35.24 -43.87 10.05
C LYS A 42 -35.29 -44.75 11.30
N SER A 43 -34.31 -44.61 12.20
CA SER A 43 -34.25 -45.43 13.43
C SER A 43 -35.38 -45.09 14.41
N LYS A 44 -35.80 -43.82 14.48
CA LYS A 44 -36.95 -43.38 15.28
C LYS A 44 -38.25 -43.92 14.71
N TRP A 45 -38.44 -43.81 13.40
CA TRP A 45 -39.61 -44.36 12.70
C TRP A 45 -39.70 -45.90 12.86
N ASP A 46 -38.58 -46.62 12.72
CA ASP A 46 -38.52 -48.07 12.92
C ASP A 46 -38.88 -48.46 14.38
N LEU A 47 -38.46 -47.65 15.36
CA LEU A 47 -38.79 -47.87 16.77
C LEU A 47 -40.27 -47.60 17.07
N GLU A 48 -40.83 -46.50 16.53
CA GLU A 48 -42.24 -46.13 16.71
C GLU A 48 -43.18 -47.20 16.14
N ASN A 49 -42.90 -47.71 14.95
CA ASN A 49 -43.70 -48.78 14.36
C ASN A 49 -43.61 -50.10 15.12
N ARG A 50 -42.42 -50.45 15.63
CA ARG A 50 -42.25 -51.66 16.45
C ARG A 50 -43.00 -51.58 17.78
N ILE A 51 -43.02 -50.41 18.41
CA ILE A 51 -43.80 -50.16 19.63
C ILE A 51 -45.31 -50.23 19.34
N ALA A 52 -45.76 -49.72 18.19
CA ALA A 52 -47.16 -49.80 17.77
C ALA A 52 -47.60 -51.25 17.47
N ASP A 53 -46.73 -52.06 16.86
CA ASP A 53 -46.97 -53.48 16.60
C ASP A 53 -46.99 -54.31 17.90
N GLU A 54 -46.11 -54.03 18.86
CA GLU A 54 -46.11 -54.66 20.20
C GLU A 54 -47.39 -54.31 20.98
N SER A 55 -47.85 -53.05 20.93
CA SER A 55 -49.11 -52.61 21.55
C SER A 55 -50.36 -53.31 20.98
N HIS A 56 -50.29 -53.87 19.77
CA HIS A 56 -51.35 -54.67 19.16
C HIS A 56 -51.24 -56.18 19.50
N SER A 57 -50.10 -56.63 20.02
CA SER A 57 -49.79 -58.05 20.26
C SER A 57 -49.88 -58.48 21.74
N ASP A 58 -50.29 -57.61 22.66
CA ASP A 58 -50.42 -57.90 24.11
C ASP A 58 -51.60 -58.83 24.49
N MET A 59 -52.07 -59.64 23.55
CA MET A 59 -52.79 -60.87 23.82
C MET A 59 -51.99 -62.06 23.26
N ILE A 60 -50.90 -62.46 23.93
CA ILE A 60 -50.46 -63.86 24.12
C ILE A 60 -49.08 -63.87 24.83
N GLU A 61 -49.12 -64.46 26.02
CA GLU A 61 -48.11 -65.02 26.93
C GLU A 61 -46.58 -64.85 26.77
N GLN A 62 -46.02 -64.67 27.97
CA GLN A 62 -44.64 -64.83 28.45
C GLN A 62 -43.78 -65.88 27.72
N GLU A 63 -42.78 -65.41 26.98
CA GLU A 63 -41.47 -66.07 26.91
C GLU A 63 -40.40 -65.02 26.56
N ILE A 64 -39.19 -65.24 27.06
CA ILE A 64 -38.03 -64.32 27.12
C ILE A 64 -37.92 -63.42 25.86
N ASN A 65 -38.36 -62.17 26.00
CA ASN A 65 -38.67 -61.27 24.88
C ASN A 65 -37.40 -60.77 24.12
N PRO A 66 -37.07 -61.33 22.94
CA PRO A 66 -35.92 -60.91 22.14
C PRO A 66 -36.13 -59.49 21.59
N THR A 67 -37.39 -59.10 21.39
CA THR A 67 -37.82 -57.81 20.85
C THR A 67 -37.52 -56.67 21.82
N ALA A 68 -37.75 -56.88 23.12
CA ALA A 68 -37.38 -55.91 24.17
C ALA A 68 -35.86 -55.63 24.20
N LYS A 69 -35.02 -56.65 24.01
CA LYS A 69 -33.55 -56.51 23.95
C LYS A 69 -33.10 -55.79 22.68
N VAL A 70 -33.76 -56.03 21.55
CA VAL A 70 -33.52 -55.32 20.29
C VAL A 70 -33.93 -53.86 20.40
N ASN A 71 -35.06 -53.55 21.02
CA ASN A 71 -35.54 -52.18 21.23
C ASN A 71 -34.61 -51.40 22.18
N GLN A 72 -34.11 -52.02 23.26
CA GLN A 72 -33.07 -51.41 24.11
C GLN A 72 -31.76 -51.13 23.33
N THR A 73 -31.34 -52.06 22.48
CA THR A 73 -30.13 -51.88 21.66
C THR A 73 -30.29 -50.74 20.64
N LEU A 74 -31.48 -50.60 20.05
CA LEU A 74 -31.81 -49.52 19.11
C LEU A 74 -31.87 -48.16 19.82
N GLN A 75 -32.50 -48.09 21.00
CA GLN A 75 -32.52 -46.88 21.84
C GLN A 75 -31.10 -46.44 22.22
N GLN A 76 -30.25 -47.38 22.64
CA GLN A 76 -28.86 -47.07 22.97
C GLN A 76 -28.09 -46.49 21.76
N ARG A 77 -28.33 -47.04 20.57
CA ARG A 77 -27.70 -46.56 19.34
C ARG A 77 -28.20 -45.19 18.90
N ILE A 78 -29.47 -44.87 19.15
CA ILE A 78 -30.02 -43.52 18.93
C ILE A 78 -29.31 -42.52 19.86
N ILE A 79 -29.15 -42.85 21.14
CA ILE A 79 -28.44 -41.98 22.11
C ILE A 79 -26.98 -41.75 21.69
N GLU A 80 -26.28 -42.77 21.19
CA GLU A 80 -24.91 -42.64 20.70
C GLU A 80 -24.80 -41.76 19.45
N LEU A 81 -25.75 -41.89 18.52
CA LEU A 81 -25.80 -41.08 17.30
C LEU A 81 -26.14 -39.62 17.59
N GLU A 82 -27.05 -39.35 18.52
CA GLU A 82 -27.37 -38.00 18.99
C GLU A 82 -26.14 -37.34 19.64
N LYS A 83 -25.42 -38.05 20.53
CA LYS A 83 -24.16 -37.56 21.10
C LYS A 83 -23.08 -37.28 20.05
N ALA A 84 -22.98 -38.14 19.02
CA ALA A 84 -22.01 -37.97 17.95
C ALA A 84 -22.35 -36.76 17.07
N LYS A 85 -23.64 -36.52 16.81
CA LYS A 85 -24.15 -35.33 16.11
C LYS A 85 -23.80 -34.05 16.87
N ASP A 86 -24.16 -33.97 18.15
CA ASP A 86 -23.89 -32.80 19.00
C ASP A 86 -22.40 -32.45 19.04
N LYS A 87 -21.54 -33.47 19.10
CA LYS A 87 -20.08 -33.30 19.08
C LYS A 87 -19.59 -32.69 17.76
N LEU A 88 -20.13 -33.14 16.61
CA LEU A 88 -19.76 -32.61 15.30
C LEU A 88 -20.26 -31.19 15.09
N GLU A 89 -21.48 -30.87 15.53
CA GLU A 89 -22.03 -29.51 15.45
C GLU A 89 -21.23 -28.53 16.31
N MET A 90 -20.85 -28.94 17.52
CA MET A 90 -19.95 -28.16 18.38
C MET A 90 -18.57 -27.93 17.75
N GLN A 91 -18.05 -28.92 17.01
CA GLN A 91 -16.78 -28.77 16.31
C GLN A 91 -16.89 -27.72 15.19
N VAL A 92 -17.94 -27.77 14.37
CA VAL A 92 -18.19 -26.76 13.31
C VAL A 92 -18.32 -25.35 13.90
N LEU A 93 -19.05 -25.21 15.01
CA LEU A 93 -19.21 -23.92 15.68
C LEU A 93 -17.88 -23.39 16.25
N THR A 94 -17.05 -24.30 16.78
CA THR A 94 -15.72 -23.95 17.32
C THR A 94 -14.78 -23.51 16.20
N ASP A 95 -14.73 -24.25 15.09
CA ASP A 95 -13.88 -23.93 13.93
C ASP A 95 -14.29 -22.60 13.29
N LYS A 96 -15.60 -22.32 13.19
CA LYS A 96 -16.11 -21.01 12.73
C LYS A 96 -15.64 -19.86 13.63
N LYS A 97 -15.73 -20.04 14.96
CA LYS A 97 -15.25 -19.03 15.92
C LYS A 97 -13.74 -18.83 15.86
N ILE A 98 -12.97 -19.91 15.69
CA ILE A 98 -11.52 -19.83 15.51
C ILE A 98 -11.19 -19.02 14.25
N HIS A 99 -11.86 -19.30 13.13
CA HIS A 99 -11.64 -18.56 11.89
C HIS A 99 -12.01 -17.07 12.00
N GLU A 100 -13.13 -16.74 12.67
CA GLU A 100 -13.50 -15.34 12.95
C GLU A 100 -12.48 -14.64 13.86
N LEU A 101 -11.98 -15.35 14.87
CA LEU A 101 -10.92 -14.85 15.76
C LEU A 101 -9.60 -14.63 15.01
N GLU A 102 -9.20 -15.54 14.12
CA GLU A 102 -8.00 -15.40 13.29
C GLU A 102 -8.13 -14.19 12.36
N LYS A 103 -9.27 -14.02 11.69
CA LYS A 103 -9.53 -12.85 10.84
C LYS A 103 -9.48 -11.54 11.64
N SER A 104 -10.05 -11.54 12.84
CA SER A 104 -9.96 -10.39 13.75
C SER A 104 -8.53 -10.13 14.23
N ASN A 105 -7.75 -11.18 14.49
CA ASN A 105 -6.37 -11.08 14.95
C ASN A 105 -5.44 -10.54 13.84
N ILE A 106 -5.61 -11.00 12.61
CA ILE A 106 -4.93 -10.45 11.43
C ILE A 106 -5.27 -8.95 11.29
N LYS A 107 -6.56 -8.59 11.39
CA LYS A 107 -6.98 -7.18 11.33
C LYS A 107 -6.32 -6.34 12.43
N LEU A 108 -6.28 -6.84 13.66
CA LEU A 108 -5.64 -6.17 14.80
C LEU A 108 -4.12 -6.06 14.62
N GLN A 109 -3.45 -7.08 14.09
CA GLN A 109 -2.02 -7.01 13.78
C GLN A 109 -1.72 -5.97 12.69
N THR A 110 -2.55 -5.89 11.66
CA THR A 110 -2.42 -4.87 10.61
C THR A 110 -2.59 -3.46 11.20
N GLN A 111 -3.60 -3.26 12.07
CA GLN A 111 -3.82 -2.00 12.77
C GLN A 111 -2.66 -1.63 13.71
N LEU A 112 -2.17 -2.60 14.49
CA LEU A 112 -1.03 -2.38 15.40
C LEU A 112 0.24 -2.02 14.63
N THR A 113 0.42 -2.62 13.44
CA THR A 113 1.56 -2.32 12.57
C THR A 113 1.46 -0.93 11.98
N SER A 114 0.27 -0.52 11.49
CA SER A 114 0.10 0.85 10.97
C SER A 114 0.24 1.90 12.08
N GLU A 115 -0.27 1.62 13.27
CA GLU A 115 -0.15 2.53 14.42
C GLU A 115 1.30 2.63 14.92
N SER A 116 2.05 1.53 14.90
CA SER A 116 3.50 1.56 15.19
C SER A 116 4.29 2.34 14.14
N GLN A 117 3.89 2.30 12.86
CA GLN A 117 4.50 3.10 11.79
C GLN A 117 4.20 4.58 12.00
N ASN A 118 2.94 4.93 12.24
CA ASN A 118 2.53 6.30 12.58
C ASN A 118 3.31 6.83 13.78
N LEU A 119 3.51 6.03 14.84
CA LEU A 119 4.26 6.42 16.03
C LEU A 119 5.75 6.65 15.73
N LEU A 120 6.33 5.86 14.83
CA LEU A 120 7.72 6.04 14.39
C LEU A 120 7.87 7.33 13.57
N GLU A 121 6.91 7.62 12.70
CA GLU A 121 6.86 8.85 11.90
C GLU A 121 6.67 10.09 12.79
N LEU A 122 5.75 10.05 13.75
CA LEU A 122 5.50 11.13 14.71
C LEU A 122 6.71 11.39 15.62
N LYS A 123 7.47 10.33 15.94
CA LYS A 123 8.73 10.47 16.69
C LYS A 123 9.81 11.16 15.85
N LYS A 124 9.90 10.83 14.57
CA LYS A 124 10.81 11.51 13.61
C LYS A 124 10.40 12.97 13.41
N GLU A 125 9.11 13.26 13.31
CA GLU A 125 8.56 14.61 13.23
C GLU A 125 8.99 15.46 14.45
N LYS A 126 8.86 14.91 15.66
CA LYS A 126 9.32 15.59 16.88
C LYS A 126 10.82 15.84 16.87
N GLU A 127 11.63 14.87 16.46
CA GLU A 127 13.09 15.06 16.36
C GLU A 127 13.46 16.14 15.35
N LEU A 128 12.74 16.22 14.23
CA LEU A 128 12.94 17.21 13.16
C LEU A 128 12.52 18.62 13.60
N LEU A 129 11.37 18.75 14.26
CA LEU A 129 10.94 20.01 14.87
C LEU A 129 11.96 20.50 15.92
N THR A 130 12.49 19.58 16.73
CA THR A 130 13.49 19.93 17.74
C THR A 130 14.79 20.40 17.10
N LYS A 131 15.27 19.75 16.03
CA LYS A 131 16.43 20.19 15.25
C LYS A 131 16.21 21.55 14.57
N ASN A 132 15.01 21.79 14.03
CA ASN A 132 14.66 23.04 13.36
C ASN A 132 14.50 24.22 14.32
N VAL A 133 14.00 23.99 15.55
CA VAL A 133 13.98 25.03 16.60
C VAL A 133 15.41 25.40 17.00
N VAL A 134 16.27 24.41 17.21
CA VAL A 134 17.69 24.64 17.54
C VAL A 134 18.44 25.34 16.39
N SER A 135 18.15 25.00 15.13
CA SER A 135 18.78 25.66 13.98
C SER A 135 18.24 27.09 13.74
N LYS A 136 16.94 27.33 13.95
CA LYS A 136 16.31 28.66 13.88
C LYS A 136 16.79 29.60 15.00
N GLU A 137 17.00 29.10 16.22
CA GLU A 137 17.64 29.90 17.28
C GLU A 137 19.09 30.27 16.92
N LYS A 138 19.84 29.32 16.35
CA LYS A 138 21.24 29.55 15.97
C LYS A 138 21.38 30.50 14.79
N THR A 139 20.48 30.43 13.80
CA THR A 139 20.46 31.33 12.64
C THR A 139 19.90 32.71 12.98
N SER A 140 18.87 32.82 13.82
CA SER A 140 18.36 34.13 14.29
C SER A 140 19.40 34.91 15.11
N PHE A 141 20.20 34.21 15.93
CA PHE A 141 21.32 34.83 16.66
C PHE A 141 22.43 35.36 15.71
N VAL A 142 22.73 34.62 14.64
CA VAL A 142 23.72 35.03 13.61
C VAL A 142 23.18 36.16 12.74
N MET A 143 21.89 36.15 12.38
CA MET A 143 21.25 37.19 11.59
C MET A 143 21.10 38.51 12.36
N MET A 144 20.77 38.46 13.66
CA MET A 144 20.77 39.67 14.51
C MET A 144 22.17 40.32 14.54
N LYS A 145 23.24 39.53 14.67
CA LYS A 145 24.62 40.06 14.69
C LYS A 145 25.00 40.75 13.37
N LYS A 146 24.57 40.21 12.22
CA LYS A 146 24.82 40.81 10.89
C LYS A 146 23.97 42.07 10.65
N TYR A 147 22.72 42.09 11.10
CA TYR A 147 21.81 43.23 10.92
C TYR A 147 22.28 44.50 11.65
N TYR A 148 22.81 44.37 12.88
CA TYR A 148 23.39 45.50 13.61
C TYR A 148 24.68 46.04 12.96
N THR A 149 25.51 45.19 12.36
CA THR A 149 26.69 45.64 11.60
C THR A 149 26.32 46.36 10.30
N THR A 150 25.24 45.98 9.62
CA THR A 150 24.80 46.64 8.38
C THR A 150 24.16 48.00 8.63
N ILE A 151 23.39 48.16 9.72
CA ILE A 151 22.81 49.47 10.11
C ILE A 151 23.91 50.48 10.48
N ALA A 152 25.01 50.03 11.10
CA ALA A 152 26.16 50.89 11.39
C ALA A 152 26.88 51.40 10.12
N ILE A 153 26.82 50.65 9.01
CA ILE A 153 27.43 51.02 7.72
C ILE A 153 26.47 51.88 6.88
N ALA A 154 25.16 51.59 6.90
CA ALA A 154 24.15 52.36 6.18
C ALA A 154 23.98 53.79 6.73
N GLY A 155 24.17 54.00 8.04
CA GLY A 155 24.16 55.33 8.67
C GLY A 155 25.27 56.28 8.19
N LEU A 156 26.31 55.77 7.53
CA LEU A 156 27.42 56.58 6.98
C LEU A 156 27.27 56.93 5.50
N ILE A 157 26.32 56.32 4.78
CA ILE A 157 26.19 56.46 3.30
C ILE A 157 24.96 57.29 2.89
N ILE A 158 23.99 57.50 3.78
CA ILE A 158 22.74 58.27 3.50
C ILE A 158 22.99 59.81 3.64
N GLY A 159 24.10 60.30 3.07
CA GLY A 159 24.41 61.72 2.89
C GLY A 159 24.47 62.16 1.43
N GLY A 160 24.32 61.25 0.48
CA GLY A 160 24.33 61.56 -0.95
C GLY A 160 23.62 60.47 -1.75
N PHE A 161 22.88 60.88 -2.77
CA PHE A 161 22.07 60.05 -3.68
C PHE A 161 20.64 59.72 -3.22
N VAL A 162 19.88 60.80 -3.06
CA VAL A 162 18.50 60.85 -3.55
C VAL A 162 18.55 60.90 -5.08
N GLY A 163 17.86 59.98 -5.74
CA GLY A 163 17.51 60.09 -7.16
C GLY A 163 17.93 58.89 -8.00
N VAL A 164 16.95 58.36 -8.74
CA VAL A 164 17.07 57.32 -9.78
C VAL A 164 16.95 55.88 -9.25
N PHE A 165 15.72 55.39 -9.10
CA PHE A 165 15.22 54.20 -9.82
C PHE A 165 13.74 53.94 -9.44
N THR A 166 12.85 54.75 -10.00
CA THR A 166 11.42 54.43 -10.15
C THR A 166 11.10 54.49 -11.64
N PHE A 167 11.49 53.48 -12.41
CA PHE A 167 10.97 53.22 -13.75
C PHE A 167 11.46 51.85 -14.22
N TYR A 168 10.68 50.79 -13.99
CA TYR A 168 10.59 49.59 -14.84
C TYR A 168 9.50 48.68 -14.24
N GLU A 169 8.25 49.04 -14.49
CA GLU A 169 7.14 48.09 -14.54
C GLU A 169 6.86 47.76 -16.01
N ASN A 170 6.30 46.56 -16.22
CA ASN A 170 5.61 46.06 -17.40
C ASN A 170 6.48 45.48 -18.52
N ASN A 171 6.75 44.18 -18.40
CA ASN A 171 6.31 43.15 -19.34
C ASN A 171 6.79 41.80 -18.80
N VAL A 172 6.02 41.18 -17.90
CA VAL A 172 6.14 39.74 -17.65
C VAL A 172 4.76 39.15 -17.87
N GLU A 173 4.74 38.33 -18.91
CA GLU A 173 3.67 37.49 -19.40
C GLU A 173 3.01 36.75 -18.24
N LYS A 174 1.68 36.80 -18.20
CA LYS A 174 0.86 35.97 -17.33
C LYS A 174 0.95 34.54 -17.86
N ASP A 175 1.32 33.59 -17.01
CA ASP A 175 0.58 32.34 -16.76
C ASP A 175 1.46 31.32 -16.03
N TYR A 176 0.81 30.35 -15.36
CA TYR A 176 1.32 29.26 -14.52
C TYR A 176 1.60 29.57 -13.05
N VAL A 177 0.58 30.02 -12.32
CA VAL A 177 0.43 29.63 -10.91
C VAL A 177 -0.65 28.56 -10.87
N MET A 178 -0.27 27.29 -10.77
CA MET A 178 -1.24 26.23 -10.50
C MET A 178 -1.67 26.37 -9.04
N VAL A 179 -2.90 26.81 -8.84
CA VAL A 179 -3.55 26.74 -7.52
C VAL A 179 -3.89 25.27 -7.27
N VAL A 180 -2.95 24.51 -6.73
CA VAL A 180 -3.23 23.16 -6.23
C VAL A 180 -4.08 23.31 -4.96
N GLY A 181 -5.40 23.20 -5.15
CA GLY A 181 -6.35 23.06 -4.05
C GLY A 181 -6.19 21.69 -3.37
N GLU A 182 -6.20 21.70 -2.04
CA GLU A 182 -6.15 20.58 -1.10
C GLU A 182 -4.96 19.60 -1.25
N TYR A 183 -4.18 19.52 -0.16
CA TYR A 183 -2.97 18.70 -0.03
C TYR A 183 -3.24 17.20 -0.25
N ALA A 184 -2.50 16.57 -1.17
CA ALA A 184 -2.63 15.13 -1.43
C ALA A 184 -1.63 14.32 -0.58
N LYS A 185 -2.10 13.39 0.24
CA LYS A 185 -1.27 12.55 1.12
C LYS A 185 -1.01 11.19 0.48
N SER A 186 0.23 10.71 0.49
CA SER A 186 0.59 9.40 -0.06
C SER A 186 1.01 8.38 1.00
N LYS A 187 0.90 7.09 0.66
CA LYS A 187 1.43 5.98 1.47
C LYS A 187 2.31 5.08 0.60
N TYR A 188 3.51 4.77 1.08
CA TYR A 188 4.43 3.88 0.40
C TYR A 188 4.78 2.66 1.25
N LEU A 189 4.69 1.46 0.65
CA LEU A 189 5.00 0.20 1.32
C LEU A 189 5.90 -0.69 0.44
N VAL A 190 7.01 -1.15 1.02
CA VAL A 190 7.89 -2.14 0.40
C VAL A 190 7.80 -3.46 1.17
N GLN A 191 7.47 -4.54 0.47
CA GLN A 191 7.31 -5.87 1.05
C GLN A 191 8.24 -6.88 0.38
N ASN A 192 8.97 -7.66 1.17
CA ASN A 192 9.70 -8.83 0.67
C ASN A 192 8.73 -9.97 0.33
N LEU A 193 9.07 -10.86 -0.60
CA LEU A 193 8.33 -12.13 -0.84
C LEU A 193 8.09 -12.96 0.44
N LYS A 194 8.94 -12.83 1.46
CA LYS A 194 8.77 -13.49 2.77
C LYS A 194 7.77 -12.79 3.70
N GLY A 195 7.18 -11.68 3.28
CA GLY A 195 6.19 -10.91 4.03
C GLY A 195 6.75 -9.80 4.89
N ASP A 196 8.07 -9.78 5.14
CA ASP A 196 8.76 -8.76 5.94
C ASP A 196 8.75 -7.39 5.25
N THR A 197 8.58 -6.33 6.04
CA THR A 197 8.72 -4.94 5.58
C THR A 197 10.18 -4.54 5.58
N LEU A 198 10.66 -3.94 4.48
CA LEU A 198 12.08 -3.60 4.28
C LEU A 198 12.29 -2.11 3.99
N LYS A 199 13.57 -1.75 3.96
CA LYS A 199 14.11 -0.48 3.47
C LYS A 199 13.53 -0.10 2.09
N THR A 200 13.29 1.18 1.86
CA THR A 200 12.42 1.73 0.81
C THR A 200 13.08 1.99 -0.56
N TRP A 201 14.29 1.52 -0.83
CA TRP A 201 15.09 1.96 -1.99
C TRP A 201 15.65 0.78 -2.80
N PHE A 202 14.79 0.12 -3.57
CA PHE A 202 15.24 -0.99 -4.42
C PHE A 202 15.12 -0.60 -5.90
N PRO A 203 16.15 -0.84 -6.72
CA PRO A 203 16.07 -0.62 -8.16
C PRO A 203 15.27 -1.74 -8.85
N TRP A 204 14.87 -1.49 -10.09
CA TRP A 204 14.53 -2.56 -11.02
C TRP A 204 15.83 -3.12 -11.61
N MET A 205 16.01 -4.44 -11.63
CA MET A 205 17.10 -5.04 -12.40
C MET A 205 16.58 -5.48 -13.77
N ILE A 206 16.82 -4.63 -14.77
CA ILE A 206 16.46 -4.92 -16.16
C ILE A 206 17.70 -5.31 -16.96
N ALA A 207 17.52 -6.19 -17.95
CA ALA A 207 18.59 -6.60 -18.84
C ALA A 207 18.45 -5.92 -20.20
N GLY A 208 19.42 -5.09 -20.59
CA GLY A 208 19.43 -4.41 -21.88
C GLY A 208 18.21 -3.52 -22.09
N ASN A 209 17.68 -3.40 -23.31
CA ASN A 209 16.54 -2.52 -23.61
C ASN A 209 15.17 -3.10 -23.23
N GLN A 210 15.10 -3.92 -22.18
CA GLN A 210 13.84 -4.50 -21.72
C GLN A 210 12.87 -3.39 -21.31
N ALA A 211 11.67 -3.41 -21.88
CA ALA A 211 10.59 -2.51 -21.51
C ALA A 211 9.88 -3.01 -20.25
N LEU A 212 9.64 -2.13 -19.30
CA LEU A 212 8.74 -2.42 -18.18
C LEU A 212 7.30 -2.33 -18.65
N GLN A 213 6.52 -3.35 -18.32
CA GLN A 213 5.13 -3.49 -18.73
C GLN A 213 4.23 -2.75 -17.73
N VAL A 214 3.57 -1.67 -18.17
CA VAL A 214 2.69 -0.84 -17.34
C VAL A 214 1.22 -1.10 -17.71
N ASN A 215 0.47 -1.63 -16.78
CA ASN A 215 -0.95 -1.90 -16.96
C ASN A 215 -1.81 -0.93 -16.18
N ILE A 216 -2.62 -0.16 -16.89
CA ILE A 216 -3.66 0.66 -16.27
C ILE A 216 -4.95 -0.17 -16.29
N LEU A 217 -5.40 -0.58 -15.10
CA LEU A 217 -6.51 -1.51 -14.95
C LEU A 217 -7.78 -0.95 -15.60
N ASP A 218 -8.35 -1.74 -16.50
CA ASP A 218 -9.57 -1.38 -17.21
C ASP A 218 -10.77 -1.51 -16.28
N ASN A 219 -11.25 -0.36 -15.81
CA ASN A 219 -12.46 -0.24 -15.00
C ASN A 219 -13.28 0.97 -15.47
N ASN A 220 -14.47 1.16 -14.91
CA ASN A 220 -15.37 2.27 -15.29
C ASN A 220 -14.82 3.67 -14.96
N LEU A 221 -13.77 3.76 -14.15
CA LEU A 221 -13.11 5.00 -13.77
C LEU A 221 -11.92 5.34 -14.69
N ALA A 222 -11.33 4.35 -15.34
CA ALA A 222 -10.26 4.49 -16.32
C ALA A 222 -10.81 4.98 -17.67
N THR A 223 -11.39 6.18 -17.69
CA THR A 223 -11.79 6.85 -18.93
C THR A 223 -10.58 7.12 -19.81
N LYS A 224 -10.79 7.27 -21.12
CA LYS A 224 -9.70 7.58 -22.06
C LYS A 224 -8.91 8.82 -21.63
N GLU A 225 -9.60 9.86 -21.21
CA GLU A 225 -9.01 11.11 -20.70
C GLU A 225 -8.09 10.86 -19.49
N LYS A 226 -8.55 10.12 -18.49
CA LYS A 226 -7.74 9.79 -17.31
C LYS A 226 -6.55 8.89 -17.65
N ILE A 227 -6.74 7.95 -18.57
CA ILE A 227 -5.65 7.11 -19.10
C ILE A 227 -4.59 7.99 -19.79
N ASP A 228 -5.02 8.96 -20.60
CA ASP A 228 -4.12 9.86 -21.32
C ASP A 228 -3.34 10.77 -20.36
N LEU A 229 -3.98 11.26 -19.28
CA LEU A 229 -3.32 12.01 -18.20
C LEU A 229 -2.26 11.16 -17.47
N ILE A 230 -2.61 9.92 -17.08
CA ILE A 230 -1.70 8.99 -16.42
C ILE A 230 -0.50 8.68 -17.33
N LYS A 231 -0.76 8.40 -18.61
CA LYS A 231 0.31 8.20 -19.59
C LYS A 231 1.17 9.44 -19.72
N GLY A 232 0.59 10.63 -19.82
CA GLY A 232 1.34 11.90 -19.89
C GLY A 232 2.25 12.13 -18.68
N ALA A 233 1.76 11.85 -17.46
CA ALA A 233 2.53 11.94 -16.21
C ALA A 233 3.77 11.03 -16.20
N ILE A 234 3.74 9.93 -16.96
CA ILE A 234 4.83 8.95 -16.99
C ILE A 234 5.69 9.15 -18.24
N SER A 235 5.09 9.21 -19.41
CA SER A 235 5.77 9.10 -20.70
C SER A 235 6.18 10.42 -21.34
N SER A 236 5.82 11.56 -20.75
CA SER A 236 6.25 12.85 -21.30
C SER A 236 7.77 13.01 -21.20
N GLU A 237 8.39 13.42 -22.31
CA GLU A 237 9.80 13.80 -22.40
C GLU A 237 9.99 15.32 -22.29
N GLU A 238 8.89 16.08 -22.14
CA GLU A 238 8.94 17.53 -22.10
C GLU A 238 9.61 18.04 -20.82
N THR A 239 10.40 19.09 -21.00
CA THR A 239 11.02 19.84 -19.91
C THR A 239 10.37 21.21 -19.75
N LEU A 240 10.59 21.81 -18.58
CA LEU A 240 10.22 23.18 -18.27
C LEU A 240 11.30 23.82 -17.39
N GLU A 241 11.49 25.11 -17.55
CA GLU A 241 12.43 25.91 -16.76
C GLU A 241 11.66 26.68 -15.69
N ILE A 242 12.01 26.48 -14.42
CA ILE A 242 11.39 27.20 -13.30
C ILE A 242 12.43 28.10 -12.68
N ASP A 243 12.09 29.39 -12.47
CA ASP A 243 12.95 30.31 -11.73
C ASP A 243 13.09 29.86 -10.28
N ASN A 244 14.33 29.71 -9.84
CA ASN A 244 14.72 29.19 -8.54
C ASN A 244 14.22 30.04 -7.36
N SER A 245 13.83 31.29 -7.61
CA SER A 245 13.18 32.13 -6.59
C SER A 245 11.78 31.65 -6.21
N PHE A 246 11.09 30.92 -7.09
CA PHE A 246 9.78 30.32 -6.78
C PHE A 246 9.90 29.00 -6.00
N THR A 247 11.03 28.31 -6.11
CA THR A 247 11.26 27.01 -5.47
C THR A 247 12.22 27.09 -4.29
N HIS A 248 12.61 28.31 -3.89
CA HIS A 248 13.59 28.58 -2.83
C HIS A 248 14.98 27.96 -3.03
N LYS A 249 15.32 27.61 -4.28
CA LYS A 249 16.60 26.99 -4.67
C LYS A 249 17.68 27.99 -5.09
N GLY A 250 17.37 29.28 -5.14
CA GLY A 250 18.33 30.25 -5.65
C GLY A 250 17.80 31.66 -5.86
N PRO A 251 18.68 32.60 -6.26
CA PRO A 251 18.28 33.97 -6.53
C PRO A 251 17.45 34.07 -7.82
N LYS A 252 16.59 35.10 -7.87
CA LYS A 252 15.77 35.42 -9.05
C LYS A 252 16.63 35.57 -10.30
N GLY A 253 16.17 35.01 -11.41
CA GLY A 253 16.89 35.01 -12.69
C GLY A 253 17.82 33.80 -12.88
N THR A 254 17.87 32.87 -11.93
CA THR A 254 18.42 31.52 -12.13
C THR A 254 17.29 30.54 -12.28
N THR A 255 17.41 29.56 -13.18
CA THR A 255 16.39 28.52 -13.40
C THR A 255 16.94 27.14 -13.07
N SER A 256 16.03 26.22 -12.78
CA SER A 256 16.29 24.78 -12.77
C SER A 256 15.39 24.11 -13.78
N THR A 257 15.88 23.03 -14.38
CA THR A 257 15.11 22.20 -15.29
C THR A 257 14.21 21.23 -14.50
N TYR A 258 12.96 21.11 -14.94
CA TYR A 258 11.99 20.15 -14.42
C TYR A 258 11.41 19.34 -15.58
N TYR A 259 10.97 18.12 -15.29
CA TYR A 259 10.43 17.19 -16.29
C TYR A 259 8.95 16.94 -16.05
N LYS A 260 8.14 17.06 -17.11
CA LYS A 260 6.69 16.80 -17.04
C LYS A 260 6.35 15.32 -16.87
N GLY A 261 7.26 14.42 -17.23
CA GLY A 261 7.09 12.99 -17.09
C GLY A 261 8.37 12.28 -16.66
N TRP A 262 8.20 11.07 -16.14
CA TRP A 262 9.31 10.25 -15.68
C TRP A 262 10.22 9.79 -16.81
N ILE A 263 9.73 9.47 -18.01
CA ILE A 263 10.58 9.02 -19.12
C ILE A 263 11.63 10.07 -19.46
N GLY A 264 11.27 11.35 -19.58
CA GLY A 264 12.24 12.43 -19.81
C GLY A 264 13.31 12.50 -18.71
N ALA A 265 12.89 12.45 -17.44
CA ALA A 265 13.81 12.45 -16.30
C ALA A 265 14.74 11.23 -16.28
N LEU A 266 14.20 10.04 -16.55
CA LEU A 266 14.92 8.77 -16.56
C LEU A 266 15.94 8.71 -17.71
N GLN A 267 15.62 9.28 -18.87
CA GLN A 267 16.57 9.39 -19.97
C GLN A 267 17.79 10.23 -19.60
N ILE A 268 17.60 11.32 -18.84
CA ILE A 268 18.72 12.13 -18.33
C ILE A 268 19.49 11.37 -17.25
N ALA A 269 18.80 10.71 -16.31
CA ALA A 269 19.46 9.89 -15.30
C ALA A 269 20.32 8.78 -15.93
N ALA A 270 19.83 8.14 -17.01
CA ALA A 270 20.52 7.10 -17.75
C ALA A 270 21.76 7.58 -18.54
N GLN A 271 21.96 8.89 -18.70
CA GLN A 271 23.20 9.44 -19.24
C GLN A 271 24.33 9.44 -18.21
N GLN A 272 24.00 9.31 -16.92
CA GLN A 272 24.98 9.15 -15.85
C GLN A 272 25.55 7.73 -15.87
N ASN A 273 26.85 7.60 -15.63
CA ASN A 273 27.50 6.29 -15.56
C ASN A 273 27.15 5.61 -14.23
N THR A 274 26.25 4.63 -14.28
CA THR A 274 25.69 3.91 -13.13
C THR A 274 26.05 2.42 -13.18
N GLU A 275 26.13 1.75 -12.03
CA GLU A 275 26.41 0.32 -11.94
C GLU A 275 25.30 -0.56 -12.55
N LEU A 276 24.05 -0.13 -12.44
CA LEU A 276 22.85 -0.81 -12.92
C LEU A 276 22.17 -0.01 -14.01
N GLN A 277 21.48 -0.69 -14.92
CA GLN A 277 20.76 -0.02 -15.99
C GLN A 277 19.45 0.61 -15.52
N ILE A 278 19.27 1.91 -15.76
CA ILE A 278 18.03 2.64 -15.47
C ILE A 278 16.96 2.29 -16.52
N PRO A 279 15.71 1.94 -16.10
CA PRO A 279 14.61 1.68 -17.02
C PRO A 279 14.16 2.98 -17.69
N THR A 280 14.33 3.05 -19.01
CA THR A 280 13.88 4.19 -19.83
C THR A 280 12.78 3.84 -20.82
N ASN A 281 12.43 2.55 -20.92
CA ASN A 281 11.42 2.06 -21.85
C ASN A 281 10.23 1.45 -21.10
N PHE A 282 9.02 1.92 -21.42
CA PHE A 282 7.77 1.50 -20.78
C PHE A 282 6.73 1.20 -21.85
N GLU A 283 6.11 0.04 -21.76
CA GLU A 283 5.02 -0.37 -22.64
C GLU A 283 3.70 -0.33 -21.89
N PHE A 284 2.77 0.50 -22.38
CA PHE A 284 1.47 0.68 -21.75
C PHE A 284 0.41 -0.19 -22.40
N PHE A 285 -0.38 -0.87 -21.58
CA PHE A 285 -1.60 -1.53 -22.01
C PHE A 285 -2.69 -1.44 -20.94
N ASN A 286 -3.88 -1.88 -21.30
CA ASN A 286 -5.05 -1.87 -20.44
C ASN A 286 -5.62 -3.27 -20.36
N SER A 287 -5.86 -3.76 -19.14
CA SER A 287 -6.45 -5.07 -18.90
C SER A 287 -7.26 -5.04 -17.62
N LYS A 288 -8.30 -5.87 -17.53
CA LYS A 288 -9.07 -6.07 -16.29
C LYS A 288 -8.30 -6.88 -15.24
N LYS A 289 -7.24 -7.59 -15.67
CA LYS A 289 -6.41 -8.41 -14.79
C LYS A 289 -5.18 -7.61 -14.38
N PRO A 290 -4.70 -7.71 -13.13
CA PRO A 290 -3.48 -7.05 -12.66
C PRO A 290 -2.24 -7.81 -13.16
N ILE A 291 -2.02 -7.77 -14.47
CA ILE A 291 -0.83 -8.30 -15.14
C ILE A 291 0.11 -7.13 -15.52
N GLY A 292 1.40 -7.39 -15.74
CA GLY A 292 2.40 -6.35 -15.99
C GLY A 292 3.38 -6.20 -14.81
N ASP A 293 4.43 -5.43 -15.00
CA ASP A 293 5.46 -5.15 -13.99
C ASP A 293 4.99 -4.08 -13.01
N ILE A 294 4.36 -3.04 -13.55
CA ILE A 294 3.69 -1.99 -12.79
C ILE A 294 2.20 -2.05 -13.11
N THR A 295 1.36 -2.08 -12.09
CA THR A 295 -0.10 -2.03 -12.24
C THR A 295 -0.64 -0.77 -11.59
N ILE A 296 -1.59 -0.11 -12.26
CA ILE A 296 -2.21 1.13 -11.79
C ILE A 296 -3.71 0.88 -11.66
N GLU A 297 -4.25 1.09 -10.47
CA GLU A 297 -5.66 0.95 -10.13
C GLU A 297 -6.27 2.30 -9.74
N LEU A 298 -7.43 2.61 -10.31
CA LEU A 298 -8.20 3.80 -9.96
C LEU A 298 -9.42 3.38 -9.13
N LEU A 299 -9.61 3.97 -7.97
CA LEU A 299 -10.73 3.69 -7.08
C LEU A 299 -11.59 4.94 -6.87
N SER A 300 -12.90 4.74 -6.70
CA SER A 300 -13.84 5.81 -6.37
C SER A 300 -14.02 5.99 -4.86
N LEU A 301 -13.47 5.09 -4.05
CA LEU A 301 -13.59 5.14 -2.60
C LEU A 301 -12.39 5.91 -2.04
N SER A 302 -12.63 6.71 -1.01
CA SER A 302 -11.57 7.33 -0.23
C SER A 302 -10.88 6.27 0.63
N ASP A 303 -9.57 6.44 0.85
CA ASP A 303 -8.84 5.65 1.82
C ASP A 303 -9.23 6.05 3.27
N PRO A 304 -9.41 5.08 4.19
CA PRO A 304 -9.85 5.36 5.56
C PRO A 304 -8.85 6.20 6.38
N ASP A 305 -7.57 6.22 6.01
CA ASP A 305 -6.52 6.99 6.67
C ASP A 305 -6.24 8.33 5.93
N GLY A 306 -7.04 8.64 4.89
CA GLY A 306 -7.00 9.89 4.14
C GLY A 306 -5.93 9.95 3.05
N TYR A 307 -5.40 8.82 2.61
CA TYR A 307 -4.43 8.79 1.50
C TYR A 307 -5.11 8.99 0.14
N SER A 308 -4.52 9.83 -0.70
CA SER A 308 -4.95 10.06 -2.09
C SER A 308 -4.26 9.09 -3.06
N GLY A 309 -3.09 8.58 -2.70
CA GLY A 309 -2.30 7.63 -3.46
C GLY A 309 -1.62 6.60 -2.57
N TYR A 310 -1.39 5.42 -3.12
CA TYR A 310 -0.68 4.35 -2.45
C TYR A 310 0.15 3.54 -3.45
N THR A 311 1.42 3.31 -3.12
CA THR A 311 2.28 2.42 -3.90
C THR A 311 2.78 1.27 -3.04
N LYS A 312 2.63 0.06 -3.56
CA LYS A 312 3.18 -1.17 -2.99
C LYS A 312 4.16 -1.83 -3.95
N SER A 313 5.39 -2.01 -3.51
CA SER A 313 6.40 -2.77 -4.28
C SER A 313 6.70 -4.12 -3.63
N ILE A 314 6.75 -5.16 -4.46
CA ILE A 314 7.19 -6.50 -4.08
C ILE A 314 8.65 -6.61 -4.47
N VAL A 315 9.49 -6.97 -3.50
CA VAL A 315 10.95 -7.03 -3.65
C VAL A 315 11.45 -8.43 -3.31
N ASP A 316 12.43 -8.90 -4.06
CA ASP A 316 13.26 -10.05 -3.68
C ASP A 316 14.73 -9.72 -3.90
N GLN A 317 15.62 -10.26 -3.07
CA GLN A 317 17.08 -10.14 -3.24
C GLN A 317 17.67 -8.73 -3.50
N GLY A 318 16.92 -7.67 -3.18
CA GLY A 318 17.34 -6.30 -3.40
C GLY A 318 16.91 -5.68 -4.73
N GLU A 319 15.95 -6.28 -5.43
CA GLU A 319 15.34 -5.77 -6.65
C GLU A 319 13.82 -5.70 -6.54
N ILE A 320 13.21 -4.71 -7.21
CA ILE A 320 11.76 -4.67 -7.40
C ILE A 320 11.38 -5.74 -8.43
N LEU A 321 10.43 -6.60 -8.06
CA LEU A 321 9.83 -7.59 -8.95
C LEU A 321 8.50 -7.13 -9.53
N LYS A 322 7.70 -6.41 -8.72
CA LYS A 322 6.39 -5.86 -9.09
C LYS A 322 6.10 -4.59 -8.33
N SER A 323 5.35 -3.68 -8.95
CA SER A 323 4.76 -2.53 -8.26
C SER A 323 3.27 -2.40 -8.54
N HIS A 324 2.53 -1.97 -7.54
CA HIS A 324 1.09 -1.75 -7.61
C HIS A 324 0.77 -0.38 -7.03
N ILE A 325 0.20 0.46 -7.87
CA ILE A 325 -0.19 1.84 -7.58
C ILE A 325 -1.71 1.88 -7.50
N VAL A 326 -2.23 2.50 -6.45
CA VAL A 326 -3.66 2.77 -6.25
C VAL A 326 -3.84 4.28 -6.11
N ILE A 327 -4.76 4.84 -6.88
CA ILE A 327 -5.21 6.22 -6.72
C ILE A 327 -6.64 6.18 -6.17
N TYR A 328 -6.85 6.83 -5.03
CA TYR A 328 -8.14 6.84 -4.34
C TYR A 328 -8.99 8.04 -4.75
N ASP A 329 -10.30 7.91 -4.51
CA ASP A 329 -11.31 8.96 -4.72
C ASP A 329 -11.19 9.71 -6.08
N VAL A 330 -10.93 8.97 -7.15
CA VAL A 330 -10.57 9.53 -8.47
C VAL A 330 -11.69 10.36 -9.12
N ASN A 331 -12.90 10.35 -8.55
CA ASN A 331 -14.01 11.18 -9.02
C ASN A 331 -14.02 12.59 -8.40
N SER A 332 -13.36 12.79 -7.26
CA SER A 332 -13.23 14.10 -6.63
C SER A 332 -11.97 14.85 -7.09
N LEU A 333 -11.00 14.12 -7.65
CA LEU A 333 -9.74 14.70 -8.13
C LEU A 333 -9.92 15.51 -9.42
N SER A 334 -9.26 16.67 -9.48
CA SER A 334 -8.99 17.36 -10.74
C SER A 334 -7.93 16.62 -11.57
N ASP A 335 -7.83 16.99 -12.85
CA ASP A 335 -6.82 16.43 -13.76
C ASP A 335 -5.40 16.71 -13.28
N ASP A 336 -5.14 17.91 -12.75
CA ASP A 336 -3.84 18.28 -12.19
C ASP A 336 -3.51 17.50 -10.92
N GLN A 337 -4.50 17.27 -10.05
CA GLN A 337 -4.32 16.45 -8.85
C GLN A 337 -4.01 15.00 -9.22
N LEU A 338 -4.80 14.41 -10.13
CA LEU A 338 -4.56 13.05 -10.62
C LEU A 338 -3.15 12.91 -11.21
N THR A 339 -2.75 13.87 -12.06
CA THR A 339 -1.43 13.87 -12.70
C THR A 339 -0.31 13.99 -11.66
N SER A 340 -0.47 14.85 -10.66
CA SER A 340 0.52 15.08 -9.61
C SER A 340 0.70 13.87 -8.70
N ILE A 341 -0.42 13.28 -8.23
CA ILE A 341 -0.40 12.05 -7.42
C ILE A 341 0.22 10.93 -8.26
N MET A 342 -0.16 10.79 -9.54
CA MET A 342 0.41 9.77 -10.41
C MET A 342 1.93 9.93 -10.55
N ARG A 343 2.47 11.14 -10.75
CA ARG A 343 3.92 11.33 -10.79
C ARG A 343 4.59 10.91 -9.48
N HIS A 344 4.01 11.29 -8.34
CA HIS A 344 4.54 10.91 -7.03
C HIS A 344 4.57 9.39 -6.83
N GLU A 345 3.43 8.72 -7.02
CA GLU A 345 3.31 7.27 -6.86
C GLU A 345 4.17 6.50 -7.87
N PHE A 346 4.33 7.04 -9.09
CA PHE A 346 5.23 6.42 -10.05
C PHE A 346 6.69 6.52 -9.61
N GLY A 347 7.11 7.61 -8.96
CA GLY A 347 8.44 7.72 -8.35
C GLY A 347 8.71 6.61 -7.34
N HIS A 348 7.73 6.31 -6.49
CA HIS A 348 7.77 5.16 -5.59
C HIS A 348 7.87 3.83 -6.34
N SER A 349 7.16 3.68 -7.44
CA SER A 349 7.22 2.47 -8.27
C SER A 349 8.59 2.26 -8.93
N LEU A 350 9.38 3.33 -9.09
CA LEU A 350 10.76 3.29 -9.59
C LEU A 350 11.80 3.02 -8.48
N GLY A 351 11.35 2.97 -7.22
CA GLY A 351 12.20 2.70 -6.06
C GLY A 351 12.62 3.93 -5.27
N LEU A 352 12.05 5.12 -5.54
CA LEU A 352 12.33 6.30 -4.73
C LEU A 352 11.55 6.26 -3.42
N ALA A 353 12.22 6.68 -2.35
CA ALA A 353 11.58 6.96 -1.06
C ALA A 353 11.02 8.38 -1.04
N HIS A 354 10.31 8.72 0.04
CA HIS A 354 9.89 10.10 0.27
C HIS A 354 11.09 11.04 0.43
N SER A 355 10.92 12.27 -0.03
CA SER A 355 11.82 13.39 0.24
C SER A 355 11.49 14.02 1.59
N SER A 356 12.48 14.61 2.25
CA SER A 356 12.28 15.47 3.44
C SER A 356 11.96 16.92 3.09
N ALA A 357 12.12 17.30 1.83
CA ALA A 357 11.97 18.68 1.36
C ALA A 357 10.51 18.94 0.91
N PRO A 358 9.77 19.85 1.56
CA PRO A 358 8.35 20.07 1.28
C PRO A 358 8.03 20.59 -0.12
N GLU A 359 8.99 21.25 -0.77
CA GLU A 359 8.90 21.73 -2.14
C GLU A 359 9.10 20.62 -3.20
N ASP A 360 9.50 19.43 -2.78
CA ASP A 360 9.81 18.30 -3.65
C ASP A 360 8.55 17.46 -3.95
N LEU A 361 8.38 17.03 -5.20
CA LEU A 361 7.25 16.19 -5.59
C LEU A 361 7.21 14.88 -4.79
N MET A 362 8.33 14.33 -4.31
CA MET A 362 8.37 13.10 -3.50
C MET A 362 8.14 13.37 -1.99
N TYR A 363 7.79 14.58 -1.57
CA TYR A 363 7.37 14.83 -0.19
C TYR A 363 6.06 14.07 0.14
N PRO A 364 5.88 13.49 1.35
CA PRO A 364 4.72 12.63 1.67
C PRO A 364 3.35 13.31 1.52
N ILE A 365 3.33 14.63 1.53
CA ILE A 365 2.16 15.46 1.28
C ILE A 365 2.52 16.34 0.09
N ILE A 366 1.82 16.26 -1.03
CA ILE A 366 2.16 17.08 -2.20
C ILE A 366 1.69 18.50 -1.95
N GLU A 367 2.60 19.37 -1.48
CA GLU A 367 2.35 20.79 -1.19
C GLU A 367 2.99 21.73 -2.23
N THR A 368 3.80 21.20 -3.15
CA THR A 368 4.55 21.98 -4.12
C THR A 368 3.66 22.58 -5.21
N GLU A 369 3.92 23.84 -5.56
CA GLU A 369 3.27 24.52 -6.70
C GLU A 369 3.74 23.96 -8.05
N PHE A 370 4.86 23.21 -8.06
CA PHE A 370 5.48 22.65 -9.24
C PHE A 370 5.63 21.12 -9.10
N PRO A 371 4.53 20.34 -9.21
CA PRO A 371 4.52 18.89 -9.04
C PRO A 371 5.09 18.18 -10.29
N TYR A 372 6.35 18.47 -10.58
CA TYR A 372 7.14 17.95 -11.68
C TYR A 372 8.40 17.26 -11.14
N VAL A 373 9.01 16.40 -11.96
CA VAL A 373 10.24 15.70 -11.56
C VAL A 373 11.39 16.71 -11.59
N SER A 374 12.11 16.84 -10.49
CA SER A 374 13.22 17.79 -10.36
C SER A 374 14.57 17.15 -10.70
N GLU A 375 15.60 17.95 -10.97
CA GLU A 375 16.98 17.45 -11.13
C GLU A 375 17.47 16.65 -9.91
N CYS A 376 17.04 17.02 -8.69
CA CYS A 376 17.36 16.24 -7.50
C CYS A 376 16.84 14.80 -7.58
N MET A 377 15.63 14.60 -8.11
CA MET A 377 15.08 13.24 -8.30
C MET A 377 15.81 12.47 -9.38
N VAL A 378 16.28 13.16 -10.43
CA VAL A 378 17.14 12.57 -11.48
C VAL A 378 18.42 12.02 -10.84
N ASP A 379 19.06 12.82 -9.98
CA ASP A 379 20.26 12.40 -9.24
C ASP A 379 19.96 11.30 -8.22
N ALA A 380 18.79 11.32 -7.59
CA ALA A 380 18.35 10.28 -6.68
C ALA A 380 18.20 8.93 -7.39
N ILE A 381 17.56 8.93 -8.57
CA ILE A 381 17.47 7.74 -9.42
C ILE A 381 18.87 7.30 -9.84
N ALA A 382 19.71 8.20 -10.35
CA ALA A 382 21.06 7.81 -10.76
C ALA A 382 21.85 7.19 -9.59
N GLY A 383 21.76 7.79 -8.40
CA GLY A 383 22.35 7.25 -7.18
C GLY A 383 21.82 5.85 -6.81
N LEU A 384 20.51 5.63 -6.90
CA LEU A 384 19.88 4.32 -6.65
C LEU A 384 20.47 3.24 -7.55
N TYR A 385 20.66 3.54 -8.84
CA TYR A 385 21.20 2.60 -9.82
C TYR A 385 22.74 2.53 -9.81
N ASP A 386 23.42 3.49 -9.20
CA ASP A 386 24.86 3.45 -8.90
C ASP A 386 25.19 2.68 -7.60
N GLY A 387 24.24 1.89 -7.09
CA GLY A 387 24.43 1.08 -5.89
C GLY A 387 24.41 1.87 -4.58
N LYS A 388 24.06 3.17 -4.58
CA LYS A 388 23.89 3.94 -3.36
C LYS A 388 22.64 3.46 -2.62
N LYS A 389 22.85 2.95 -1.41
CA LYS A 389 21.80 2.39 -0.56
C LYS A 389 21.26 3.44 0.43
N THR A 390 20.74 4.56 -0.06
CA THR A 390 20.21 5.63 0.80
C THR A 390 18.68 5.55 0.93
N SER A 391 18.18 5.75 2.14
CA SER A 391 16.74 5.76 2.46
C SER A 391 16.02 7.05 2.12
N GLU A 392 16.77 8.05 1.69
CA GLU A 392 16.37 9.44 1.67
C GLU A 392 16.99 10.10 0.45
N VAL A 393 16.19 10.91 -0.21
CA VAL A 393 16.62 11.80 -1.29
C VAL A 393 17.03 13.11 -0.63
N GLU A 394 18.33 13.32 -0.45
CA GLU A 394 18.86 14.59 0.06
C GLU A 394 19.04 15.58 -1.10
N CYS A 395 18.04 16.43 -1.33
CA CYS A 395 18.17 17.56 -2.23
C CYS A 395 18.95 18.69 -1.55
N GLN A 396 20.15 18.98 -2.04
CA GLN A 396 20.89 20.16 -1.59
C GLN A 396 20.33 21.40 -2.29
N SER A 397 19.98 22.41 -1.49
CA SER A 397 19.54 23.75 -1.91
C SER A 397 20.71 24.64 -2.29
#